data_AF-A0A2M7WVN6-F1
#
_entry.id   AF-A0A2M7WVN6-F1
#
_cell.length_a   1.000
_cell.length_b   1.000
_cell.length_c   1.000
_cell.angle_alpha   90.00
_cell.angle_beta   90.00
_cell.angle_gamma   90.00
#
_symmetry.space_group_name_H-M   'P 1'
#
loop_
_entity.id
_entity.type
_entity.pdbx_description
1 polymer ?
#
loop_
_entity_poly.entity_id
_entity_poly.type
_entity_poly.pdbx_seq_one_letter_code
_entity_poly.pdbx_strand_id
1 'polypeptide(L)'
;MIRNLLVSIFFFVGPALLMFMARNVVLIFKLWLKNRQIHAHDQKIIDVTPIHNHIHPNWFVIAVVIVSLGCAVTVFMELQRVEDVVPQQYVPAHTSESGKIIPGHWQPVVPQTD
;
A
#
# COMPACT_ATOMS: atom_id res chain seq x y z
N MET A 1 -12.38 -14.07 -4.77
CA MET A 1 -11.12 -14.15 -5.56
C MET A 1 -10.12 -13.02 -5.24
N ILE A 2 -10.60 -11.79 -4.97
CA ILE A 2 -9.74 -10.63 -4.63
C ILE A 2 -8.80 -10.87 -3.44
N ARG A 3 -9.24 -11.67 -2.44
CA ARG A 3 -8.45 -12.04 -1.26
C ARG A 3 -7.16 -12.78 -1.65
N ASN A 4 -7.23 -13.71 -2.60
CA ASN A 4 -6.04 -14.45 -3.04
C ASN A 4 -5.11 -13.57 -3.87
N LEU A 5 -5.67 -12.61 -4.62
CA LEU A 5 -4.89 -11.63 -5.38
C LEU A 5 -4.13 -10.67 -4.44
N LEU A 6 -4.79 -10.17 -3.39
CA LEU A 6 -4.15 -9.34 -2.35
C LEU A 6 -3.05 -10.10 -1.60
N VAL A 7 -3.32 -11.35 -1.20
CA VAL A 7 -2.32 -12.21 -0.54
C VAL A 7 -1.14 -12.45 -1.49
N SER A 8 -1.38 -12.74 -2.77
CA SER A 8 -0.32 -12.95 -3.75
C SER A 8 0.54 -11.70 -3.96
N ILE A 9 -0.07 -10.51 -4.06
CA ILE A 9 0.67 -9.25 -4.22
C ILE A 9 1.49 -8.96 -2.95
N PHE A 10 0.90 -9.16 -1.77
CA PHE A 10 1.59 -8.89 -0.51
C PHE A 10 2.76 -9.85 -0.29
N PHE A 11 2.62 -11.13 -0.61
CA PHE A 11 3.72 -12.09 -0.48
C PHE A 11 4.76 -12.00 -1.61
N PHE A 12 4.39 -11.48 -2.79
CA PHE A 12 5.33 -11.27 -3.89
C PHE A 12 6.13 -9.96 -3.71
N VAL A 13 5.44 -8.86 -3.41
CA VAL A 13 6.03 -7.52 -3.29
C VAL A 13 6.55 -7.26 -1.87
N GLY A 14 5.92 -7.83 -0.85
CA GLY A 14 6.24 -7.60 0.55
C GLY A 14 7.70 -7.90 0.90
N PRO A 15 8.28 -9.05 0.52
CA PRO A 15 9.69 -9.34 0.79
C PRO A 15 10.64 -8.33 0.15
N ALA A 16 10.37 -7.91 -1.09
CA ALA A 16 11.17 -6.91 -1.79
C ALA A 16 11.05 -5.53 -1.13
N LEU A 17 9.83 -5.15 -0.71
CA LEU A 17 9.57 -3.90 0.01
C LEU A 17 10.24 -3.90 1.39
N LEU A 18 10.20 -5.02 2.11
CA LEU A 18 10.87 -5.20 3.40
C LEU A 18 12.39 -5.11 3.26
N MET A 19 12.97 -5.77 2.26
CA MET A 19 14.40 -5.66 1.95
C MET A 19 14.79 -4.23 1.60
N PHE A 20 13.95 -3.53 0.82
CA PHE A 20 14.17 -2.13 0.49
C PHE A 20 14.11 -1.25 1.75
N MET A 21 13.10 -1.40 2.60
CA MET A 21 13.00 -0.68 3.88
C MET A 21 14.21 -0.96 4.77
N ALA A 22 14.55 -2.23 4.98
CA ALA A 22 15.69 -2.64 5.81
C ALA A 22 17.01 -2.00 5.31
N ARG A 23 17.24 -2.01 3.99
CA ARG A 23 18.41 -1.37 3.38
C ARG A 23 18.46 0.13 3.69
N ASN A 24 17.34 0.84 3.55
CA ASN A 24 17.27 2.27 3.80
C ASN A 24 17.47 2.59 5.29
N VAL A 25 16.89 1.79 6.19
CA VAL A 25 17.11 1.93 7.65
C VAL A 25 18.59 1.74 8.01
N VAL A 26 19.25 0.73 7.44
CA VAL A 26 20.68 0.50 7.65
C VAL A 26 21.52 1.68 7.15
N LEU A 27 21.19 2.25 5.98
CA LEU A 27 21.88 3.42 5.45
C LEU A 27 21.72 4.65 6.36
N ILE A 28 20.50 4.92 6.83
CA ILE A 28 20.22 6.01 7.77
C ILE A 28 20.99 5.79 9.08
N PHE A 29 21.01 4.57 9.59
CA PHE A 29 21.74 4.23 10.81
C PHE A 29 23.25 4.44 10.66
N LYS A 30 23.84 4.03 9.52
CA LYS A 30 25.26 4.29 9.23
C LYS A 30 25.57 5.77 9.09
N LEU A 31 24.68 6.54 8.45
CA LEU A 31 24.80 8.00 8.36
C LEU A 31 24.76 8.65 9.73
N TRP A 32 23.82 8.23 10.59
CA TRP A 32 23.72 8.72 11.96
C TRP A 32 24.95 8.40 12.79
N LEU A 33 25.47 7.17 12.72
CA LEU A 33 26.72 6.77 13.39
C LEU A 33 27.91 7.62 12.93
N LYS A 34 28.05 7.84 11.62
CA LYS A 34 29.11 8.68 11.05
C LYS A 34 28.96 10.13 11.52
N ASN A 35 27.75 10.68 11.53
CA ASN A 35 27.50 12.04 11.97
C ASN A 35 27.79 12.23 13.48
N ARG A 36 27.48 11.21 14.28
CA ARG A 36 27.83 11.18 15.70
C ARG A 36 29.34 11.14 15.93
N GLN A 37 30.09 10.41 15.11
CA GLN A 37 31.55 10.40 15.15
C GLN A 37 32.15 11.76 14.75
N ILE A 38 31.57 12.42 13.74
CA ILE A 38 31.98 13.78 13.32
C ILE A 38 31.76 14.77 14.47
N HIS A 39 30.57 14.81 15.07
CA HIS A 39 30.30 15.70 16.20
C HIS A 39 31.18 15.43 17.44
N ALA A 40 31.55 14.17 17.69
CA ALA A 40 32.51 13.84 18.75
C ALA A 40 33.94 14.33 18.44
N HIS A 41 34.29 14.47 17.16
CA HIS A 41 35.56 15.04 16.73
C HIS A 41 35.53 16.57 16.69
N ASP A 42 34.41 17.17 16.28
CA ASP A 42 34.18 18.62 16.28
C ASP A 42 34.18 19.20 17.70
N GLN A 43 33.76 18.44 18.73
CA GLN A 43 33.92 18.89 20.13
C GLN A 43 35.38 19.11 20.56
N LYS A 44 36.36 18.55 19.83
CA LYS A 44 37.79 18.70 20.10
C LYS A 44 38.43 19.85 19.31
N ILE A 45 37.75 20.38 18.29
CA ILE A 45 38.24 21.47 17.43
C ILE A 45 37.17 22.55 17.41
N ILE A 46 37.41 23.69 18.04
CA ILE A 46 36.51 24.84 17.97
C ILE A 46 36.60 25.41 16.56
N ASP A 47 35.75 24.91 15.67
CA ASP A 47 35.61 25.43 14.31
C ASP A 47 34.61 26.61 14.34
N VAL A 48 35.10 27.81 14.04
CA VAL A 48 34.32 29.07 13.99
C VAL A 48 33.74 29.26 12.59
N THR A 49 33.17 28.21 12.01
CA THR A 49 32.51 28.29 10.71
C THR A 49 31.00 28.45 10.93
N PRO A 50 30.34 29.51 10.41
CA PRO A 50 28.92 29.74 10.63
C PRO A 50 28.09 28.65 9.94
N ILE A 51 27.54 27.76 10.76
CA ILE A 51 26.65 26.69 10.32
C ILE A 51 25.31 27.34 9.96
N HIS A 52 25.01 27.41 8.66
CA HIS A 52 23.68 27.80 8.21
C HIS A 52 22.73 26.63 8.47
N ASN A 53 22.06 26.66 9.63
CA ASN A 53 20.99 25.71 9.95
C ASN A 53 19.78 25.99 9.05
N HIS A 54 19.78 25.42 7.84
CA HIS A 54 18.58 25.34 7.03
C HIS A 54 17.63 24.33 7.68
N ILE A 55 16.83 24.81 8.62
CA ILE A 55 15.74 24.05 9.23
C ILE A 55 14.69 23.85 8.13
N HIS A 56 14.61 22.63 7.58
CA HIS A 56 13.54 22.29 6.66
C HIS A 56 12.19 22.29 7.41
N PRO A 57 11.14 22.91 6.86
CA PRO A 57 9.85 23.00 7.53
C PRO A 57 9.18 21.62 7.56
N ASN A 58 9.12 21.01 8.74
CA ASN A 58 8.45 19.72 8.99
C ASN A 58 6.96 19.72 8.62
N TRP A 59 6.34 20.88 8.44
CA TRP A 59 4.93 21.02 8.07
C TRP A 59 4.61 20.41 6.70
N PHE A 60 5.52 20.48 5.73
CA PHE A 60 5.32 19.86 4.43
C PHE A 60 5.22 18.33 4.54
N VAL A 61 6.07 17.72 5.36
CA VAL A 61 6.04 16.28 5.62
C VAL A 61 4.74 15.88 6.29
N ILE A 62 4.30 16.65 7.28
CA ILE A 62 3.02 16.43 7.98
C ILE A 62 1.84 16.51 7.00
N ALA A 63 1.82 17.52 6.12
CA ALA A 63 0.77 17.68 5.12
C ALA A 63 0.72 16.49 4.15
N VAL A 64 1.87 16.02 3.66
CA VAL A 64 1.95 14.84 2.77
C VAL A 64 1.44 13.58 3.48
N VAL A 65 1.77 13.39 4.75
CA VAL A 65 1.28 12.24 5.53
C VAL A 65 -0.24 12.30 5.71
N ILE A 66 -0.80 13.47 6.01
CA ILE A 66 -2.25 13.62 6.19
C ILE A 66 -3.00 13.37 4.87
N VAL A 67 -2.52 13.94 3.75
CA VAL A 67 -3.15 13.77 2.44
C VAL A 67 -3.08 12.32 1.98
N SER A 68 -1.92 11.66 2.14
CA SER A 68 -1.76 10.26 1.74
C SER A 68 -2.60 9.32 2.59
N LEU A 69 -2.69 9.56 3.91
CA LEU A 69 -3.55 8.79 4.81
C LEU A 69 -5.03 8.99 4.47
N GLY A 70 -5.45 10.23 4.21
CA GLY A 70 -6.82 10.54 3.80
C GLY A 70 -7.22 9.80 2.52
N CYS A 71 -6.35 9.81 1.49
CA CYS A 71 -6.58 9.10 0.24
C CYS A 71 -6.64 7.57 0.44
N ALA A 72 -5.75 7.01 1.27
CA ALA A 72 -5.78 5.58 1.56
C ALA A 72 -7.07 5.16 2.26
N VAL A 73 -7.55 5.95 3.23
CA VAL A 73 -8.80 5.68 3.96
C VAL A 73 -10.01 5.78 3.05
N THR A 74 -10.10 6.81 2.19
CA THR A 74 -11.26 6.96 1.30
C THR A 74 -11.35 5.82 0.29
N VAL A 75 -10.22 5.45 -0.33
CA VAL A 75 -10.17 4.29 -1.24
C VAL A 75 -10.53 3.00 -0.52
N PHE A 76 -10.03 2.82 0.71
CA PHE A 76 -10.34 1.63 1.51
C PHE A 76 -11.84 1.54 1.85
N MET A 77 -12.45 2.65 2.26
CA MET A 77 -13.89 2.70 2.53
C MET A 77 -14.71 2.39 1.28
N GLU A 78 -14.31 2.91 0.12
CA GLU A 78 -15.01 2.66 -1.14
C GLU A 78 -14.92 1.18 -1.56
N LEU A 79 -13.75 0.55 -1.39
CA LEU A 79 -13.57 -0.88 -1.65
C LEU A 79 -14.36 -1.79 -0.69
N GLN A 80 -14.70 -1.29 0.50
CA GLN A 80 -15.50 -2.02 1.49
C GLN A 80 -17.00 -1.86 1.30
N ARG A 81 -17.47 -0.97 0.42
CA ARG A 81 -18.88 -0.87 0.05
C ARG A 81 -19.28 -2.08 -0.78
N VAL A 82 -19.63 -3.17 -0.08
CA VAL A 82 -20.16 -4.42 -0.66
C VAL A 82 -21.64 -4.25 -1.06
N GLU A 83 -22.29 -3.17 -0.62
CA GLU A 83 -23.73 -2.95 -0.76
C GLU A 83 -24.20 -2.67 -2.21
N ASP A 84 -23.29 -2.29 -3.12
CA ASP A 84 -23.66 -1.93 -4.51
C ASP A 84 -23.43 -3.07 -5.54
N VAL A 85 -22.92 -4.22 -5.11
CA VAL A 85 -22.69 -5.34 -6.03
C VAL A 85 -23.85 -6.33 -5.92
N VAL A 86 -24.79 -6.25 -6.88
CA VAL A 86 -25.86 -7.25 -7.04
C VAL A 86 -25.21 -8.64 -7.02
N PRO A 87 -25.59 -9.55 -6.11
CA PRO A 87 -24.99 -10.87 -6.05
C PRO A 87 -25.19 -11.56 -7.39
N GLN A 88 -24.09 -11.90 -8.06
CA GLN A 88 -24.10 -12.60 -9.34
C GLN A 88 -23.71 -14.06 -9.14
N GLN A 89 -24.44 -14.96 -9.77
CA GLN A 89 -24.11 -16.38 -9.84
C GLN A 89 -23.60 -16.71 -11.24
N TYR A 90 -22.48 -17.42 -11.29
CA TYR A 90 -21.95 -17.93 -12.53
C TYR A 90 -22.72 -19.18 -12.94
N VAL A 91 -23.33 -19.15 -14.12
CA VAL A 91 -23.94 -20.32 -14.76
C VAL A 91 -22.88 -20.94 -15.67
N PRO A 92 -22.42 -22.18 -15.40
CA PRO A 92 -21.44 -22.84 -16.25
C PRO A 92 -22.02 -23.12 -17.63
N ALA A 93 -21.12 -23.32 -18.61
CA ALA A 93 -21.52 -23.71 -19.96
C ALA A 93 -22.30 -25.03 -19.90
N HIS A 94 -23.46 -25.05 -20.54
CA HIS A 94 -24.35 -26.20 -20.53
C HIS A 94 -25.01 -26.36 -21.90
N THR A 95 -25.49 -27.57 -22.16
CA THR A 95 -26.23 -27.88 -23.37
C THR A 95 -27.72 -27.67 -23.11
N SER A 96 -28.37 -26.87 -23.95
CA SER A 96 -29.83 -26.66 -23.93
C SER A 96 -30.55 -27.97 -24.29
N GLU A 97 -31.83 -28.09 -23.91
CA GLU A 97 -32.71 -29.21 -24.29
C GLU A 97 -32.82 -29.40 -25.82
N SER A 98 -32.55 -28.34 -26.59
CA SER A 98 -32.47 -28.35 -28.05
C SER A 98 -31.12 -28.86 -28.62
N GLY A 99 -30.18 -29.26 -27.77
CA GLY A 99 -28.83 -29.68 -28.16
C GLY A 99 -27.84 -28.53 -28.43
N LYS A 100 -28.25 -27.27 -28.25
CA LYS A 100 -27.40 -26.09 -28.47
C LYS A 100 -26.50 -25.84 -27.25
N ILE A 101 -25.19 -25.62 -27.49
CA ILE A 101 -24.24 -25.27 -26.43
C ILE A 101 -24.43 -23.79 -26.04
N ILE A 102 -24.70 -23.54 -24.76
CA ILE A 102 -24.82 -22.20 -24.19
C ILE A 102 -23.51 -21.89 -23.45
N PRO A 103 -22.80 -20.78 -23.80
CA PRO A 103 -21.58 -20.39 -23.11
C PRO A 103 -21.87 -19.94 -21.67
N GLY A 104 -20.88 -20.13 -20.80
CA GLY A 104 -20.98 -19.72 -19.40
C GLY A 104 -21.15 -18.21 -19.29
N HIS A 105 -22.05 -17.79 -18.41
CA HIS A 105 -22.41 -16.37 -18.25
C HIS A 105 -22.80 -16.07 -16.81
N TRP A 106 -22.75 -14.79 -16.46
CA TRP A 106 -23.15 -14.28 -15.15
C TRP A 106 -24.64 -13.92 -15.17
N GLN A 107 -25.38 -14.39 -14.17
CA GLN A 107 -26.78 -14.02 -13.95
C GLN A 107 -26.96 -13.44 -12.55
N PRO A 108 -27.82 -12.42 -12.36
CA PRO A 108 -28.17 -11.91 -11.05
C PRO A 108 -28.91 -12.99 -10.23
N VAL A 109 -28.54 -13.15 -8.96
CA VAL A 109 -29.26 -14.02 -8.03
C VAL A 109 -30.59 -13.36 -7.70
N VAL A 110 -31.69 -13.96 -8.17
CA VAL A 110 -33.04 -13.52 -7.81
C VAL A 110 -33.28 -13.87 -6.32
N PRO A 111 -33.77 -12.94 -5.48
CA PRO A 111 -34.10 -13.26 -4.10
C PRO A 111 -35.17 -14.36 -4.09
N GLN A 112 -34.95 -15.43 -3.31
CA GLN A 112 -35.99 -16.41 -3.06
C GLN A 112 -37.12 -15.70 -2.30
N THR A 113 -38.25 -15.49 -2.98
CA THR A 113 -39.52 -15.17 -2.31
C THR A 113 -40.06 -16.48 -1.74
N ASP A 114 -39.97 -16.64 -0.43
CA ASP A 114 -40.75 -17.62 0.34
C ASP A 114 -42.24 -17.21 0.38
#